data_AF-N9F674-F1
#
_entry.id   AF-N9F674-F1
#
_cell.length_a   1.000
_cell.length_b   1.000
_cell.length_c   1.000
_cell.angle_alpha   90.00
_cell.angle_beta   90.00
_cell.angle_gamma   90.00
#
_symmetry.space_group_name_H-M   'P 1'
#
loop_
_entity.id
_entity.type
_entity.pdbx_description
1 polymer ?
#
loop_
_entity_poly.entity_id
_entity_poly.type
_entity_poly.pdbx_seq_one_letter_code
_entity_poly.pdbx_strand_id
1 'polypeptide(L)'
;MNCVAVIIGTATHLIWDGLTHLDFRTFAFKGLLAQQISLFGIDYPVHFILQIASSIIALPFIFYMCKSYYHQYKQPKAVPIKIKLFIIVSLVISTIFGMFSVWDYSRHIHADLWHTERYFFIGKSINEFSQAALILFTASCLILLCLDRNARLE
;
A
#
# COMPACT_ATOMS: atom_id res chain seq x y z
N MET A 1 22.09 15.37 -9.06
CA MET A 1 21.79 13.99 -9.49
C MET A 1 20.48 13.44 -8.92
N ASN A 2 20.08 13.77 -7.69
CA ASN A 2 18.82 13.27 -7.10
C ASN A 2 17.54 13.72 -7.83
N CYS A 3 17.43 14.98 -8.26
CA CYS A 3 16.21 15.45 -8.95
C CYS A 3 15.98 14.77 -10.30
N VAL A 4 17.05 14.51 -11.05
CA VAL A 4 16.96 13.84 -12.36
C VAL A 4 16.52 12.38 -12.20
N ALA A 5 17.07 11.68 -11.19
CA ALA A 5 16.64 10.31 -10.88
C ALA A 5 15.17 10.25 -10.45
N VAL A 6 14.70 11.22 -9.65
CA VAL A 6 13.28 11.33 -9.26
C VAL A 6 12.40 11.61 -10.48
N ILE A 7 12.77 12.57 -11.34
CA ILE A 7 12.00 12.89 -12.55
C ILE A 7 11.91 11.68 -13.48
N ILE A 8 13.03 10.99 -13.74
CA ILE A 8 13.05 9.79 -14.60
C ILE A 8 12.23 8.67 -13.97
N GLY A 9 12.38 8.43 -12.66
CA GLY A 9 11.62 7.42 -11.94
C GLY A 9 10.12 7.67 -11.99
N THR A 10 9.69 8.89 -11.68
CA THR A 10 8.27 9.29 -11.72
C THR A 10 7.72 9.26 -13.15
N ALA A 11 8.46 9.74 -14.15
CA ALA A 11 8.02 9.68 -15.55
C ALA A 11 7.87 8.23 -16.04
N THR A 12 8.82 7.36 -15.71
CA THR A 12 8.76 5.94 -16.07
C THR A 12 7.59 5.24 -15.36
N HIS A 13 7.35 5.55 -14.09
CA HIS A 13 6.21 5.03 -13.34
C HIS A 13 4.87 5.51 -13.91
N LEU A 14 4.75 6.78 -14.31
CA LEU A 14 3.53 7.32 -14.93
C LEU A 14 3.24 6.65 -16.28
N ILE A 15 4.27 6.42 -17.10
CA ILE A 15 4.13 5.68 -18.36
C ILE A 15 3.73 4.23 -18.09
N TRP A 16 4.33 3.61 -17.07
CA TRP A 16 4.01 2.24 -16.67
C TRP A 16 2.58 2.08 -16.14
N ASP A 17 2.11 3.01 -15.29
CA ASP A 17 0.73 3.05 -14.80
C ASP A 17 -0.25 3.27 -15.95
N GLY A 18 0.06 4.16 -16.91
CA GLY A 18 -0.76 4.37 -18.11
C GLY A 18 -0.87 3.13 -19.01
N LEU A 19 0.16 2.27 -19.02
CA LEU A 19 0.15 1.00 -19.75
C LEU A 19 -0.58 -0.13 -19.00
N THR A 20 -0.59 -0.12 -17.67
CA THR A 20 -1.05 -1.25 -16.85
C THR A 20 -2.41 -1.03 -16.16
N HIS A 21 -2.85 0.22 -16.00
CA HIS A 21 -4.15 0.57 -15.45
C HIS A 21 -5.24 0.73 -16.54
N LEU A 22 -6.50 0.93 -16.12
CA LEU A 22 -7.74 1.07 -16.93
C LEU A 22 -7.71 2.05 -18.13
N ASP A 23 -6.63 2.83 -18.29
CA ASP A 23 -6.38 3.78 -19.38
C ASP A 23 -5.76 3.14 -20.64
N PHE A 24 -5.64 1.82 -20.70
CA PHE A 24 -5.32 1.06 -21.93
C PHE A 24 -6.27 1.35 -23.11
N ARG A 25 -7.37 2.06 -22.87
CA ARG A 25 -8.35 2.44 -23.91
C ARG A 25 -7.77 3.39 -24.96
N THR A 26 -6.72 4.16 -24.65
CA THR A 26 -6.13 5.19 -25.52
C THR A 26 -4.63 5.03 -25.81
N PHE A 27 -3.95 4.04 -25.22
CA PHE A 27 -2.51 3.83 -25.37
C PHE A 27 -2.16 2.73 -26.40
N ALA A 28 -0.89 2.71 -26.85
CA ALA A 28 -0.39 1.73 -27.83
C ALA A 28 -0.55 0.27 -27.35
N PHE A 29 -0.75 -0.68 -28.27
CA PHE A 29 -0.89 -2.13 -28.02
C PHE A 29 -2.18 -2.60 -27.31
N LYS A 30 -3.25 -1.79 -27.29
CA LYS A 30 -4.57 -2.14 -26.76
C LYS A 30 -5.07 -3.56 -27.08
N GLY A 31 -4.89 -4.01 -28.32
CA GLY A 31 -5.35 -5.35 -28.74
C GLY A 31 -4.62 -6.50 -28.04
N LEU A 32 -3.33 -6.32 -27.74
CA LEU A 32 -2.50 -7.32 -27.07
C LEU A 32 -2.66 -7.26 -25.54
N LEU A 33 -2.83 -6.05 -24.97
CA LEU A 33 -3.01 -5.86 -23.52
C LEU A 33 -4.41 -6.18 -23.02
N ALA A 34 -5.42 -6.13 -23.90
CA ALA A 34 -6.80 -6.53 -23.60
C ALA A 34 -7.04 -8.02 -23.84
N GLN A 35 -6.06 -8.76 -24.36
CA GLN A 35 -6.18 -10.20 -24.54
C GLN A 35 -6.38 -10.87 -23.18
N GLN A 36 -7.36 -11.77 -23.12
CA GLN A 36 -7.64 -12.57 -21.95
C GLN A 36 -6.74 -13.80 -21.97
N ILE A 37 -6.05 -14.05 -20.87
CA ILE A 37 -5.27 -15.27 -20.65
C ILE A 37 -5.91 -16.01 -19.48
N SER A 38 -6.24 -17.28 -19.70
CA SER A 38 -6.74 -18.14 -18.63
C SER A 38 -5.59 -18.60 -17.75
N LEU A 39 -5.58 -18.14 -16.50
CA LEU A 39 -4.64 -18.57 -15.47
C LEU A 39 -5.43 -19.29 -14.39
N PHE A 40 -5.08 -20.56 -14.14
CA PHE A 40 -5.77 -21.41 -13.14
C PHE A 40 -7.30 -21.50 -13.34
N GLY A 41 -7.79 -21.41 -14.58
CA GLY A 41 -9.21 -21.48 -14.92
C GLY A 41 -9.99 -20.17 -14.71
N ILE A 42 -9.30 -19.06 -14.44
CA ILE A 42 -9.88 -17.72 -14.37
C ILE A 42 -9.25 -16.87 -15.47
N ASP A 43 -10.08 -16.20 -16.26
CA ASP A 43 -9.62 -15.33 -17.33
C ASP A 43 -9.20 -13.97 -16.78
N TYR A 44 -7.92 -13.64 -16.94
CA TYR A 44 -7.36 -12.35 -16.56
C TYR A 44 -6.82 -11.62 -17.79
N PRO A 45 -7.03 -10.31 -17.89
CA PRO A 45 -6.49 -9.55 -19.00
C PRO A 45 -4.96 -9.37 -18.83
N VAL A 46 -4.23 -9.37 -19.94
CA VAL A 46 -2.75 -9.31 -19.93
C VAL A 46 -2.19 -8.11 -19.17
N HIS A 47 -2.81 -6.93 -19.30
CA HIS A 47 -2.34 -5.73 -18.57
C HIS A 47 -2.30 -5.95 -17.05
N PHE A 48 -3.24 -6.70 -16.49
CA PHE A 48 -3.32 -6.99 -15.07
C PHE A 48 -2.19 -7.93 -14.61
N ILE A 49 -1.93 -8.97 -15.41
CA ILE A 49 -0.82 -9.89 -15.17
C ILE A 49 0.51 -9.14 -15.21
N LEU A 50 0.67 -8.25 -16.20
CA LEU A 50 1.86 -7.43 -16.37
C LEU A 50 2.07 -6.48 -15.19
N GLN A 51 0.99 -5.89 -14.67
CA GLN A 51 1.02 -5.01 -13.48
C GLN A 51 1.53 -5.76 -12.25
N ILE A 52 1.00 -6.95 -11.98
CA ILE A 52 1.41 -7.76 -10.82
C ILE A 52 2.85 -8.26 -10.99
N ALA A 53 3.19 -8.80 -12.17
CA ALA A 53 4.50 -9.37 -12.43
C ALA A 53 5.61 -8.32 -12.31
N SER A 54 5.42 -7.14 -12.90
CA SER A 54 6.38 -6.04 -12.79
C SER A 54 6.57 -5.57 -11.34
N SER A 55 5.48 -5.48 -10.57
CA SER A 55 5.53 -5.13 -9.15
C SER A 55 6.33 -6.16 -8.35
N ILE A 56 6.12 -7.45 -8.59
CA ILE A 56 6.87 -8.55 -7.95
C ILE A 56 8.36 -8.46 -8.28
N ILE A 57 8.71 -8.17 -9.53
CA ILE A 57 10.10 -8.04 -9.96
C ILE A 57 10.78 -6.82 -9.33
N ALA A 58 10.04 -5.72 -9.12
CA ALA A 58 10.58 -4.51 -8.51
C ALA A 58 10.86 -4.66 -7.00
N LEU A 59 10.07 -5.47 -6.28
CA LEU A 59 10.16 -5.62 -4.82
C LEU A 59 11.56 -5.99 -4.30
N PRO A 60 12.30 -6.97 -4.88
CA PRO A 60 13.67 -7.28 -4.49
C PRO A 60 14.62 -6.08 -4.56
N PHE A 61 14.51 -5.25 -5.60
CA PHE A 61 15.36 -4.07 -5.77
C PHE A 61 15.05 -3.02 -4.70
N ILE A 62 13.77 -2.75 -4.47
CA ILE A 62 13.33 -1.83 -3.41
C ILE A 62 13.79 -2.33 -2.04
N PHE A 63 13.64 -3.63 -1.77
CA PHE A 63 14.09 -4.24 -0.52
C PHE A 63 15.60 -4.07 -0.32
N TYR A 64 16.40 -4.32 -1.36
CA TYR A 64 17.84 -4.13 -1.31
C TYR A 64 18.22 -2.67 -1.03
N MET A 65 17.57 -1.72 -1.70
CA MET A 65 17.79 -0.29 -1.48
C MET A 65 17.44 0.14 -0.04
N CYS A 66 16.27 -0.27 0.45
CA CYS A 66 15.84 0.01 1.83
C CYS A 66 16.80 -0.59 2.86
N LYS A 67 17.24 -1.83 2.65
CA LYS A 67 18.21 -2.51 3.53
C LYS A 67 19.55 -1.77 3.55
N SER A 68 20.08 -1.41 2.38
CA SER A 68 21.35 -0.67 2.26
C SER A 68 21.25 0.68 2.98
N TYR A 69 20.16 1.41 2.74
CA TYR A 69 19.90 2.68 3.39
C TYR A 69 19.81 2.54 4.92
N TYR A 70 19.06 1.55 5.41
CA TYR A 70 18.94 1.28 6.84
C TYR A 70 20.30 1.02 7.49
N HIS A 71 21.15 0.19 6.88
CA HIS A 71 22.48 -0.09 7.43
C HIS A 71 23.39 1.15 7.46
N GLN A 72 23.30 2.01 6.45
CA GLN A 72 24.13 3.21 6.35
C GLN A 72 23.72 4.31 7.34
N TYR A 73 22.42 4.50 7.57
CA TYR A 73 21.88 5.62 8.35
C TYR A 73 21.28 5.20 9.70
N LYS A 74 21.57 3.97 10.15
CA LYS A 74 21.11 3.48 11.46
C LYS A 74 21.61 4.40 12.57
N GLN A 75 20.68 4.94 13.34
CA GLN A 75 21.00 5.74 14.51
C GLN A 75 21.54 4.85 15.65
N PRO A 76 22.64 5.21 16.32
CA PRO A 76 23.22 4.40 17.40
C PRO A 76 22.43 4.50 18.72
N LYS A 77 21.57 5.51 18.88
CA LYS A 77 20.79 5.71 20.10
C LYS A 77 19.69 4.65 20.22
N ALA A 78 19.71 3.93 21.35
CA ALA A 78 18.66 2.99 21.70
C ALA A 78 17.35 3.73 22.00
N VAL A 79 16.27 3.34 21.33
CA VAL A 79 14.92 3.86 21.62
C VAL A 79 14.42 3.25 22.93
N PRO A 80 13.90 4.05 23.89
CA PRO A 80 13.32 3.56 25.13
C PRO A 80 12.24 2.49 24.92
N ILE A 81 12.22 1.48 25.80
CA ILE A 81 11.24 0.37 25.73
C ILE A 81 9.79 0.86 25.78
N LYS A 82 9.51 1.93 26.53
CA LYS A 82 8.17 2.53 26.65
C LYS A 82 7.65 3.03 25.32
N ILE A 83 8.50 3.70 24.53
CA ILE A 83 8.15 4.21 23.21
C ILE A 83 7.93 3.05 22.24
N LYS A 84 8.79 2.03 22.27
CA LYS A 84 8.60 0.82 21.45
C LYS A 84 7.28 0.12 21.74
N LEU A 85 6.97 -0.06 23.04
CA LEU A 85 5.72 -0.69 23.47
C LEU A 85 4.51 0.12 23.01
N PHE A 86 4.55 1.45 23.18
CA PHE A 86 3.49 2.34 22.72
C PHE A 86 3.24 2.18 21.21
N ILE A 87 4.29 2.23 20.38
CA ILE A 87 4.17 2.07 18.93
C ILE A 87 3.56 0.71 18.56
N ILE A 88 4.02 -0.38 19.20
CA ILE A 88 3.49 -1.73 18.93
C ILE A 88 2.01 -1.81 19.30
N VAL A 89 1.63 -1.31 20.48
CA VAL A 89 0.24 -1.30 20.94
C VAL A 89 -0.63 -0.46 20.01
N SER A 90 -0.19 0.75 19.66
CA SER A 90 -0.89 1.62 18.71
C SER A 90 -1.06 0.97 17.34
N LEU A 91 -0.06 0.24 16.84
CA LEU A 91 -0.13 -0.48 15.57
C LEU A 91 -1.17 -1.60 15.62
N VAL A 92 -1.19 -2.38 16.70
CA VAL A 92 -2.17 -3.46 16.91
C VAL A 92 -3.59 -2.89 17.00
N ILE A 93 -3.79 -1.84 17.80
CA ILE A 93 -5.11 -1.19 17.95
C ILE A 93 -5.57 -0.62 16.61
N SER A 94 -4.69 0.05 15.86
CA SER A 94 -5.00 0.61 14.54
C SER A 94 -5.37 -0.46 13.52
N THR A 95 -4.69 -1.61 13.57
CA THR A 95 -4.99 -2.76 12.72
C THR A 95 -6.38 -3.34 13.05
N ILE A 96 -6.69 -3.52 14.34
CA ILE A 96 -8.00 -4.00 14.79
C ILE A 96 -9.11 -3.03 14.36
N PHE A 97 -8.86 -1.72 14.51
CA PHE A 97 -9.82 -0.69 14.09
C PHE A 97 -10.06 -0.71 12.56
N GLY A 98 -9.01 -0.89 11.76
CA GLY A 98 -9.14 -1.11 10.32
C GLY A 98 -9.99 -2.34 10.00
N MET A 99 -9.81 -3.45 10.71
CA MET A 99 -10.64 -4.65 10.54
C MET A 99 -12.10 -4.40 10.89
N PHE A 100 -12.38 -3.64 11.95
CA PHE A 100 -13.75 -3.24 12.30
C PHE A 100 -14.39 -2.35 11.24
N SER A 101 -13.63 -1.43 10.64
CA SER A 101 -14.12 -0.60 9.54
C SER A 101 -14.51 -1.44 8.32
N VAL A 102 -13.69 -2.45 7.95
CA VAL A 102 -14.04 -3.39 6.87
C VAL A 102 -15.27 -4.23 7.23
N TRP A 103 -15.36 -4.69 8.47
CA TRP A 103 -16.53 -5.43 8.93
C TRP A 103 -17.77 -4.57 8.74
N ASP A 104 -17.78 -3.35 9.28
CA ASP A 104 -18.93 -2.45 9.21
C ASP A 104 -19.32 -2.17 7.75
N TYR A 105 -18.34 -1.87 6.90
CA TYR A 105 -18.55 -1.73 5.46
C TYR A 105 -19.19 -2.97 4.83
N SER A 106 -18.71 -4.17 5.15
CA SER A 106 -19.20 -5.43 4.58
C SER A 106 -20.66 -5.75 4.93
N ARG A 107 -21.15 -5.30 6.09
CA ARG A 107 -22.54 -5.53 6.54
C ARG A 107 -23.58 -4.85 5.66
N HIS A 108 -23.19 -3.79 4.95
CA HIS A 108 -24.08 -3.00 4.12
C HIS A 108 -24.18 -3.53 2.67
N ILE A 109 -23.47 -4.61 2.34
CA ILE A 109 -23.36 -5.15 0.98
C ILE A 109 -24.11 -6.49 0.89
N HIS A 110 -24.96 -6.62 -0.11
CA HIS A 110 -25.68 -7.87 -0.39
C HIS A 110 -24.70 -8.95 -0.89
N ALA A 111 -24.89 -10.20 -0.45
CA ALA A 111 -23.99 -11.31 -0.77
C ALA A 111 -23.84 -11.56 -2.29
N ASP A 112 -24.89 -11.30 -3.07
CA ASP A 112 -24.87 -11.49 -4.53
C ASP A 112 -23.96 -10.49 -5.25
N LEU A 113 -23.81 -9.27 -4.70
CA LEU A 113 -22.91 -8.26 -5.24
C LEU A 113 -21.44 -8.64 -4.98
N TRP A 114 -21.14 -9.25 -3.83
CA TRP A 114 -19.79 -9.75 -3.54
C TRP A 114 -19.33 -10.76 -4.56
N HIS A 115 -20.20 -11.67 -5.02
CA HIS A 115 -19.84 -12.70 -5.98
C HIS A 115 -19.62 -12.17 -7.40
N THR A 116 -20.36 -11.12 -7.77
CA THR A 116 -20.34 -10.53 -9.12
C THR A 116 -19.15 -9.57 -9.30
N GLU A 117 -18.83 -8.76 -8.29
CA GLU A 117 -17.85 -7.68 -8.37
C GLU A 117 -16.71 -7.84 -7.33
N ARG A 118 -16.21 -9.07 -7.16
CA ARG A 118 -15.21 -9.43 -6.12
C ARG A 118 -14.03 -8.50 -6.08
N TYR A 119 -13.47 -8.19 -7.26
CA TYR A 119 -12.27 -7.35 -7.37
C TYR A 119 -12.51 -5.93 -6.84
N PHE A 120 -13.64 -5.33 -7.22
CA PHE A 120 -14.02 -3.99 -6.76
C PHE A 120 -14.19 -3.94 -5.24
N PHE A 121 -14.89 -4.93 -4.68
CA PHE A 121 -15.12 -4.97 -3.23
C PHE A 121 -13.87 -5.28 -2.42
N ILE A 122 -12.98 -6.17 -2.90
CA ILE A 122 -11.68 -6.40 -2.27
C ILE A 122 -10.86 -5.11 -2.26
N GLY A 123 -10.78 -4.41 -3.39
CA GLY A 123 -10.06 -3.14 -3.48
C GLY A 123 -10.63 -2.08 -2.52
N LYS A 124 -11.96 -1.97 -2.46
CA LYS A 124 -12.63 -1.04 -1.55
C LYS A 124 -12.45 -1.41 -0.09
N SER A 125 -12.51 -2.70 0.27
CA SER A 125 -12.21 -3.16 1.63
C SER A 125 -10.77 -2.85 2.05
N ILE A 126 -9.79 -3.02 1.17
CA ILE A 126 -8.39 -2.65 1.45
C ILE A 126 -8.28 -1.14 1.69
N ASN A 127 -9.00 -0.33 0.92
CA ASN A 127 -9.03 1.11 1.08
C ASN A 127 -9.65 1.54 2.42
N GLU A 128 -10.82 1.02 2.76
CA GLU A 128 -11.49 1.29 4.06
C GLU A 128 -10.61 0.88 5.24
N PHE A 129 -10.03 -0.34 5.18
CA PHE A 129 -9.06 -0.81 6.18
C PHE A 129 -7.92 0.18 6.38
N SER A 130 -7.29 0.55 5.26
CA SER A 130 -6.07 1.37 5.25
C SER A 130 -6.38 2.78 5.74
N GLN A 131 -7.49 3.38 5.32
CA GLN A 131 -7.92 4.69 5.76
C GLN A 131 -8.15 4.72 7.28
N ALA A 132 -8.95 3.80 7.81
CA ALA A 132 -9.25 3.72 9.23
C ALA A 132 -8.01 3.45 10.08
N ALA A 133 -7.18 2.49 9.66
CA ALA A 133 -5.95 2.14 10.37
C ALA A 133 -4.94 3.30 10.38
N LEU A 134 -4.72 3.96 9.22
CA LEU A 134 -3.75 5.05 9.13
C LEU A 134 -4.20 6.29 9.89
N ILE A 135 -5.49 6.63 9.91
CA ILE A 135 -6.02 7.75 10.70
C ILE A 135 -5.73 7.53 12.19
N LEU A 136 -6.07 6.35 12.72
CA LEU A 136 -5.89 6.06 14.14
C LEU A 136 -4.40 5.97 14.51
N PHE A 137 -3.59 5.39 13.63
CA PHE A 137 -2.15 5.30 13.84
C PHE A 137 -1.50 6.70 13.83
N THR A 138 -1.90 7.55 12.89
CA THR A 138 -1.43 8.95 12.82
C THR A 138 -1.81 9.72 14.07
N ALA A 139 -3.06 9.60 14.54
CA ALA A 139 -3.49 10.20 15.80
C ALA A 139 -2.65 9.71 16.99
N SER A 140 -2.35 8.41 17.05
CA SER A 140 -1.48 7.82 18.07
C SER A 140 -0.06 8.39 18.03
N CYS A 141 0.51 8.57 16.83
CA CYS A 141 1.82 9.19 16.65
C CYS A 141 1.82 10.67 17.10
N LEU A 142 0.75 11.41 16.85
CA LEU A 142 0.62 12.80 17.32
C LEU A 142 0.53 12.87 18.85
N ILE A 143 -0.21 11.94 19.48
CA ILE A 143 -0.26 11.82 20.94
C ILE A 143 1.14 11.53 21.50
N LEU A 144 1.86 10.56 20.92
CA LEU A 144 3.22 10.25 21.33
C LEU A 144 4.15 11.46 21.20
N LEU A 145 4.05 12.22 20.10
CA LEU A 145 4.85 13.42 19.87
C LEU A 145 4.58 14.49 20.94
N CYS A 146 3.31 14.71 21.31
CA CYS A 146 2.94 15.66 22.36
C CYS A 146 3.48 15.21 23.73
N LEU A 147 3.32 13.93 24.08
CA LEU A 147 3.80 13.38 25.34
C LEU A 147 5.33 13.40 25.44
N ASP A 148 6.03 13.03 24.38
CA ASP A 148 7.49 13.02 24.33
C ASP A 148 8.09 14.43 24.33
N ARG A 149 7.41 15.40 23.71
CA ARG A 149 7.82 16.82 23.80
C ARG A 149 7.72 17.35 25.23
N ASN A 150 6.65 17.02 25.94
CA ASN A 150 6.49 17.44 27.34
C ASN A 150 7.54 16.79 28.25
N ALA A 151 7.83 15.50 28.05
CA ALA A 151 8.85 14.79 28.82
C ALA A 151 10.30 15.26 28.59
N ARG A 152 10.57 16.06 27.54
CA ARG A 152 11.88 16.69 27.29
C ARG A 152 11.97 18.12 27.82
N LEU A 153 10.84 18.73 28.19
CA LEU A 153 10.75 20.08 28.74
C LEU A 153 10.76 20.12 30.28
N GLU A 154 10.57 18.96 30.92
CA GLU A 154 10.81 18.70 32.35
C GLU A 154 12.26 18.23 32.57
#